data_AF-A0A2V7D8P4-F1
#
_entry.id   AF-A0A2V7D8P4-F1
#
_cell.length_a   1.000
_cell.length_b   1.000
_cell.length_c   1.000
_cell.angle_alpha   90.00
_cell.angle_beta   90.00
_cell.angle_gamma   90.00
#
_symmetry.space_group_name_H-M   'P 1'
#
loop_
_entity.id
_entity.type
_entity.pdbx_description
1 polymer ?
#
loop_
_entity_poly.entity_id
_entity_poly.type
_entity_poly.pdbx_seq_one_letter_code
_entity_poly.pdbx_strand_id
1 'polypeptide(L)'
;MSLRAKVGWTAVTLLLSVSLAGVTSSLALAESRGNSGLPSGPGNPMAKLQQEINALTHRFAELAQLGQSVAGLKQQIDALQKQITTLQQQGAAIDTLQQQMTTLRQQVAGYSNLQQQINALNSQVGNLNTQVATVNARLGSLGSSSALAVYDAHGNKIGDVVGVQDEIPWVSVTAGGHVVALRVFAEQLVGGFVWFSGASCAGTAYVSDTAMFNTADAFSFAAVREPGGVIYTADPKTTVQRVPVLSVAQHDGTCFTFSSPVTQSLVPGTAIMTLDLQFSRPYSVH
;
A
#
# COMPACT_ATOMS: atom_id res chain seq x y z
N MET A 1 -21.19 41.40 23.74
CA MET A 1 -22.33 42.20 24.25
C MET A 1 -23.62 41.46 23.92
N SER A 2 -24.32 40.91 24.91
CA SER A 2 -25.79 40.87 24.92
C SER A 2 -26.30 40.52 26.32
N LEU A 3 -27.42 41.14 26.67
CA LEU A 3 -27.87 41.44 28.02
C LEU A 3 -28.35 40.21 28.79
N ARG A 4 -27.85 40.03 30.02
CA ARG A 4 -28.51 39.21 31.04
C ARG A 4 -29.64 40.02 31.67
N ALA A 5 -30.88 39.79 31.23
CA ALA A 5 -32.06 40.34 31.89
C ALA A 5 -32.42 39.49 33.11
N LYS A 6 -32.09 39.99 34.31
CA LYS A 6 -32.72 39.60 35.57
C LYS A 6 -34.20 39.98 35.48
N VAL A 7 -35.09 38.99 35.50
CA VAL A 7 -36.51 39.20 35.75
C VAL A 7 -36.82 38.54 37.09
N GLY A 8 -36.83 39.36 38.14
CA GLY A 8 -37.32 38.97 39.45
C GLY A 8 -38.85 38.94 39.41
N TRP A 9 -39.43 37.82 39.83
CA TRP A 9 -40.87 37.72 40.05
C TRP A 9 -41.12 37.60 41.55
N THR A 10 -41.70 38.67 42.09
CA THR A 10 -42.28 38.78 43.41
C THR A 10 -43.37 37.74 43.59
N ALA A 11 -43.16 36.80 44.52
CA ALA A 11 -44.17 35.86 44.95
C ALA A 11 -45.21 36.58 45.82
N VAL A 12 -46.42 36.79 45.29
CA VAL A 12 -47.60 37.13 46.09
C VAL A 12 -48.29 35.82 46.45
N THR A 13 -47.92 35.26 47.59
CA THR A 13 -48.60 34.12 48.22
C THR A 13 -49.81 34.65 48.97
N LEU A 14 -51.00 34.57 48.36
CA LEU A 14 -52.26 34.75 49.06
C LEU A 14 -52.83 33.37 49.42
N LEU A 15 -52.46 32.91 50.61
CA LEU A 15 -53.05 31.75 51.28
C LEU A 15 -54.45 32.15 51.76
N LEU A 16 -55.49 31.74 51.02
CA LEU A 16 -56.85 31.70 51.54
C LEU A 16 -57.28 30.24 51.65
N SER A 17 -56.84 29.60 52.73
CA SER A 17 -57.40 28.35 53.20
C SER A 17 -58.80 28.62 53.78
N VAL A 18 -59.83 28.48 52.95
CA VAL A 18 -61.20 28.35 53.45
C VAL A 18 -61.41 26.87 53.77
N SER A 19 -61.23 26.54 55.04
CA SER A 19 -61.57 25.24 55.60
C SER A 19 -63.06 24.98 55.38
N LEU A 20 -63.35 23.91 54.63
CA LEU A 20 -64.70 23.40 54.40
C LEU A 20 -65.21 22.75 55.70
N ALA A 21 -65.72 23.56 56.62
CA ALA A 21 -66.58 23.07 57.68
C ALA A 21 -67.98 22.88 57.08
N GLY A 22 -68.33 21.63 56.79
CA GLY A 22 -69.68 21.24 56.44
C GLY A 22 -70.63 21.63 57.56
N VAL A 23 -71.30 22.77 57.42
CA VAL A 23 -72.49 23.10 58.19
C VAL A 23 -73.68 22.57 57.40
N THR A 24 -73.92 21.26 57.50
CA THR A 24 -75.24 20.71 57.19
C THR A 24 -76.14 20.94 58.40
N SER A 25 -76.53 22.18 58.66
CA SER A 25 -77.62 22.46 59.60
C SER A 25 -78.91 22.65 58.79
N SER A 26 -79.65 21.56 58.66
CA SER A 26 -81.12 21.51 58.67
C SER A 26 -81.88 22.53 57.80
N LEU A 27 -82.15 22.17 56.55
CA LEU A 27 -83.32 22.67 55.81
C LEU A 27 -84.56 21.88 56.24
N ALA A 28 -85.02 22.18 57.44
CA ALA A 28 -86.39 21.93 57.90
C ALA A 28 -86.75 23.03 58.90
N LEU A 29 -86.93 24.25 58.37
CA LEU A 29 -87.53 25.39 59.06
C LEU A 29 -88.70 25.91 58.23
N ALA A 30 -89.64 25.02 57.94
CA ALA A 30 -91.06 25.33 58.06
C ALA A 30 -91.48 24.41 59.22
N GLU A 31 -91.89 24.87 60.39
CA GLU A 31 -93.08 25.68 60.58
C GLU A 31 -93.16 26.01 62.07
N SER A 32 -92.56 27.12 62.49
CA SER A 32 -92.89 27.78 63.76
C SER A 32 -92.10 29.08 63.88
N ARG A 33 -92.61 30.16 63.27
CA ARG A 33 -92.30 31.51 63.72
C ARG A 33 -93.58 32.33 63.72
N GLY A 34 -93.94 32.79 64.91
CA GLY A 34 -95.08 33.63 65.16
C GLY A 34 -95.05 34.92 64.35
N ASN A 35 -96.28 35.41 64.12
CA ASN A 35 -96.64 36.73 63.68
C ASN A 35 -95.70 37.81 64.25
N SER A 36 -94.73 38.25 63.46
CA SER A 36 -93.68 39.19 63.89
C SER A 36 -94.15 40.65 63.88
N GLY A 37 -95.41 40.93 63.55
CA GLY A 37 -95.96 42.29 63.47
C GLY A 37 -95.30 43.21 62.42
N LEU A 38 -94.41 42.67 61.59
CA LEU A 38 -93.71 43.43 60.54
C LEU A 38 -94.51 43.36 59.24
N PRO A 39 -94.78 44.50 58.57
CA PRO A 39 -95.54 44.52 57.33
C PRO A 39 -94.85 43.71 56.24
N SER A 40 -95.62 42.96 55.46
CA SER A 40 -95.18 42.34 54.21
C SER A 40 -94.99 43.44 53.16
N GLY A 41 -93.77 43.59 52.63
CA GLY A 41 -93.49 44.56 51.58
C GLY A 41 -92.04 45.09 51.58
N PRO A 42 -91.69 45.96 50.62
CA PRO A 42 -90.31 46.44 50.38
C PRO A 42 -89.64 47.19 51.55
N GLY A 43 -90.39 47.55 52.60
CA GLY A 43 -89.89 48.22 53.81
C GLY A 43 -89.54 47.29 54.99
N ASN A 44 -89.69 45.96 54.83
CA ASN A 44 -89.39 45.00 55.89
C ASN A 44 -87.86 44.72 55.96
N PRO A 45 -87.19 44.95 57.11
CA PRO A 45 -85.74 44.73 57.24
C PRO A 45 -85.32 43.28 56.96
N MET A 46 -86.19 42.30 57.18
CA MET A 46 -85.91 40.89 56.84
C MET A 46 -85.86 40.66 55.33
N ALA A 47 -86.68 41.35 54.54
CA ALA A 47 -86.66 41.24 53.08
C ALA A 47 -85.36 41.83 52.49
N LYS A 48 -84.88 42.94 53.06
CA LYS A 48 -83.60 43.55 52.68
C LYS A 48 -82.40 42.66 53.02
N LEU A 49 -82.38 42.07 54.22
CA LEU A 49 -81.34 41.12 54.61
C LEU A 49 -81.32 39.88 53.69
N GLN A 50 -82.48 39.36 53.31
CA GLN A 50 -82.57 38.25 52.37
C GLN A 50 -82.00 38.60 50.98
N GLN A 51 -82.22 39.83 50.50
CA GLN A 51 -81.62 40.31 49.25
C GLN A 51 -80.10 40.42 49.36
N GLU A 52 -79.57 40.94 50.47
CA GLU A 52 -78.12 41.03 50.71
C GLU A 52 -77.47 39.65 50.79
N ILE A 53 -78.11 38.67 51.44
CA ILE A 53 -77.67 37.27 51.47
C ILE A 53 -77.61 36.70 50.05
N ASN A 54 -78.67 36.86 49.25
CA ASN A 54 -78.69 36.35 47.88
C ASN A 54 -77.59 36.99 47.01
N ALA A 55 -77.35 38.30 47.15
CA ALA A 55 -76.29 39.00 46.44
C ALA A 55 -74.90 38.50 46.86
N LEU A 56 -74.70 38.23 48.16
CA LEU A 56 -73.45 37.66 48.67
C LEU A 56 -73.22 36.23 48.17
N THR A 57 -74.26 35.38 48.16
CA THR A 57 -74.22 34.03 47.58
C THR A 57 -73.81 34.10 46.11
N HIS A 58 -74.32 35.06 45.34
CA HIS A 58 -73.95 35.23 43.94
C HIS A 58 -72.47 35.58 43.77
N ARG A 59 -71.95 36.51 44.57
CA ARG A 59 -70.52 36.87 44.57
C ARG A 59 -69.62 35.70 44.96
N PHE A 60 -70.06 34.84 45.88
CA PHE A 60 -69.32 33.61 46.21
C PHE A 60 -69.24 32.64 45.04
N ALA A 61 -70.32 32.52 44.24
CA ALA A 61 -70.31 31.70 43.03
C ALA A 61 -69.36 32.26 41.96
N GLU A 62 -69.32 33.58 41.76
CA GLU A 62 -68.37 34.25 40.85
C GLU A 62 -66.91 34.05 41.29
N LEU A 63 -66.63 34.17 42.60
CA LEU A 63 -65.30 33.90 43.15
C LEU A 63 -64.87 32.44 42.93
N ALA A 64 -65.80 31.48 43.07
CA ALA A 64 -65.52 30.08 42.79
C ALA A 64 -65.17 29.86 41.30
N GLN A 65 -65.89 30.49 40.37
CA GLN A 65 -65.58 30.44 38.93
C GLN A 65 -64.24 31.11 38.60
N LEU A 66 -63.92 32.23 39.26
CA LEU A 66 -62.62 32.88 39.10
C LEU A 66 -61.49 31.98 39.61
N GLY A 67 -61.69 31.29 40.74
CA GLY A 67 -60.75 30.30 41.27
C GLY A 67 -60.49 29.14 40.30
N GLN A 68 -61.53 28.63 39.64
CA GLN A 68 -61.40 27.62 38.59
C GLN A 68 -60.62 28.15 37.38
N SER A 69 -60.88 29.39 36.97
CA SER A 69 -60.18 30.03 35.84
C SER A 69 -58.70 30.23 36.14
N VAL A 70 -58.36 30.68 37.36
CA VAL A 70 -56.96 30.81 37.82
C VAL A 70 -56.25 29.46 37.85
N ALA A 71 -56.92 28.40 38.32
CA ALA A 71 -56.37 27.05 38.31
C ALA A 71 -56.10 26.56 36.88
N GLY A 72 -57.01 26.82 35.93
CA GLY A 72 -56.82 26.50 34.52
C GLY A 72 -55.65 27.26 33.88
N LEU A 73 -55.55 28.56 34.13
CA LEU A 73 -54.41 29.38 33.66
C LEU A 73 -53.09 28.88 34.24
N LYS A 74 -53.07 28.47 35.52
CA LYS A 74 -51.88 27.91 36.14
C LYS A 74 -51.43 26.62 35.44
N GLN A 75 -52.35 25.73 35.10
CA GLN A 75 -52.03 24.52 34.34
C GLN A 75 -51.47 24.84 32.94
N GLN A 76 -52.01 25.85 32.26
CA GLN A 76 -51.48 26.30 30.96
C GLN A 76 -50.07 26.88 31.08
N ILE A 77 -49.80 27.68 32.11
CA ILE A 77 -48.45 28.22 32.39
C ILE A 77 -47.47 27.06 32.64
N ASP A 78 -47.84 26.09 33.48
CA ASP A 78 -46.98 24.94 33.78
C ASP A 78 -46.70 24.10 32.52
N ALA A 79 -47.67 23.99 31.60
CA ALA A 79 -47.48 23.32 30.30
C ALA A 79 -46.55 24.10 29.36
N LEU A 80 -46.73 25.42 29.25
CA LEU A 80 -45.85 26.29 28.46
C LEU A 80 -44.42 26.29 28.99
N GLN A 81 -44.23 26.27 30.31
CA GLN A 81 -42.92 26.19 30.94
C GLN A 81 -42.16 24.91 30.52
N LYS A 82 -42.87 23.78 30.44
CA LYS A 82 -42.31 22.52 29.94
C LYS A 82 -41.93 22.63 28.46
N GLN A 83 -42.81 23.19 27.63
CA GLN A 83 -42.52 23.40 26.20
C GLN A 83 -41.28 24.28 25.98
N ILE A 84 -41.15 25.38 26.74
CA ILE A 84 -39.97 26.25 26.68
C ILE A 84 -38.70 25.48 27.05
N THR A 85 -38.76 24.65 28.09
CA THR A 85 -37.62 23.82 28.51
C THR A 85 -37.21 22.83 27.42
N THR A 86 -38.17 22.18 26.76
CA THR A 86 -37.90 21.28 25.64
C THR A 86 -37.29 22.03 24.44
N LEU A 87 -37.80 23.22 24.10
CA LEU A 87 -37.24 24.03 23.03
C LEU A 87 -35.81 24.48 23.32
N GLN A 88 -35.50 24.84 24.58
CA GLN A 88 -34.13 25.16 24.99
C GLN A 88 -33.16 23.98 24.82
N GLN A 89 -33.60 22.76 25.16
CA GLN A 89 -32.82 21.54 24.95
C GLN A 89 -32.57 21.27 23.45
N GLN A 90 -33.59 21.48 22.60
CA GLN A 90 -33.45 21.36 21.15
C GLN A 90 -32.46 22.40 20.59
N GLY A 91 -32.48 23.63 21.08
CA GLY A 91 -31.51 24.67 20.70
C GLY A 91 -30.06 24.24 20.98
N ALA A 92 -29.79 23.70 22.17
CA ALA A 92 -28.45 23.20 22.52
C ALA A 92 -27.99 22.03 21.63
N ALA A 93 -28.91 21.18 21.19
CA ALA A 93 -28.60 20.10 20.24
C ALA A 93 -28.23 20.66 18.86
N ILE A 94 -28.89 21.73 18.40
CA ILE A 94 -28.57 22.42 17.14
C ILE A 94 -27.17 23.04 17.21
N ASP A 95 -26.81 23.68 18.32
CA ASP A 95 -25.47 24.26 18.50
C ASP A 95 -24.39 23.16 18.43
N THR A 96 -24.66 22.00 19.03
CA THR A 96 -23.76 20.84 18.97
C THR A 96 -23.58 20.34 17.54
N LEU A 97 -24.67 20.23 16.77
CA LEU A 97 -24.64 19.83 15.36
C LEU A 97 -23.86 20.84 14.50
N GLN A 98 -23.98 22.14 14.76
CA GLN A 98 -23.20 23.16 14.06
C GLN A 98 -21.69 23.04 14.33
N GLN A 99 -21.30 22.73 15.56
CA GLN A 99 -19.90 22.46 15.90
C GLN A 99 -19.37 21.22 15.17
N GLN A 100 -20.14 20.12 15.17
CA GLN A 100 -19.79 18.91 14.41
C GLN A 100 -19.64 19.18 12.91
N MET A 101 -20.55 19.97 12.32
CA MET A 101 -20.48 20.35 10.90
C MET A 101 -19.22 21.18 10.60
N THR A 102 -18.81 22.05 11.53
CA THR A 102 -17.58 22.85 11.39
C THR A 102 -16.34 21.96 11.41
N THR A 103 -16.25 21.02 12.36
CA THR A 103 -15.16 20.04 12.42
C THR A 103 -15.12 19.19 11.15
N LEU A 104 -16.27 18.72 10.66
CA LEU A 104 -16.33 17.93 9.44
C LEU A 104 -15.85 18.72 8.21
N ARG A 105 -16.20 20.01 8.10
CA ARG A 105 -15.67 20.88 7.03
C ARG A 105 -14.15 21.02 7.10
N GLN A 106 -13.58 21.14 8.29
CA GLN A 106 -12.13 21.21 8.46
C GLN A 106 -11.45 19.89 8.04
N GLN A 107 -12.04 18.74 8.39
CA GLN A 107 -11.56 17.43 7.93
C GLN A 107 -11.62 17.31 6.39
N VAL A 108 -12.71 17.76 5.78
CA VAL A 108 -12.87 17.77 4.31
C VAL A 108 -11.81 18.61 3.62
N ALA A 109 -11.49 19.79 4.16
CA ALA A 109 -10.39 20.61 3.65
C ALA A 109 -9.03 19.90 3.74
N GLY A 110 -8.81 19.10 4.80
CA GLY A 110 -7.63 18.26 4.95
C GLY A 110 -7.44 17.24 3.83
N TYR A 111 -8.51 16.63 3.33
CA TYR A 111 -8.42 15.67 2.20
C TYR A 111 -7.93 16.33 0.90
N SER A 112 -8.28 17.59 0.65
CA SER A 112 -7.79 18.32 -0.52
C SER A 112 -6.26 18.50 -0.50
N ASN A 113 -5.69 18.77 0.68
CA ASN A 113 -4.23 18.87 0.83
C ASN A 113 -3.55 17.52 0.58
N LEU A 114 -4.16 16.43 1.06
CA LEU A 114 -3.66 15.08 0.84
C LEU A 114 -3.64 14.73 -0.66
N GLN A 115 -4.69 15.10 -1.40
CA GLN A 115 -4.75 14.91 -2.85
C GLN A 115 -3.63 15.65 -3.59
N GLN A 116 -3.31 16.88 -3.17
CA GLN A 116 -2.19 17.63 -3.75
C GLN A 116 -0.84 16.96 -3.48
N GLN A 117 -0.64 16.43 -2.27
CA GLN A 117 0.58 15.67 -1.92
C GLN A 117 0.72 14.41 -2.78
N ILE A 118 -0.37 13.67 -3.00
CA ILE A 118 -0.38 12.48 -3.87
C ILE A 118 0.02 12.86 -5.30
N ASN A 119 -0.53 13.94 -5.85
CA ASN A 119 -0.19 14.40 -7.21
C ASN A 119 1.28 14.81 -7.34
N ALA A 120 1.83 15.47 -6.32
CA ALA A 120 3.25 15.82 -6.28
C ALA A 120 4.14 14.58 -6.24
N LEU A 121 3.80 13.59 -5.40
CA LEU A 121 4.53 12.33 -5.30
C LEU A 121 4.49 11.54 -6.61
N ASN A 122 3.33 11.44 -7.26
CA ASN A 122 3.19 10.79 -8.57
C ASN A 122 4.08 11.44 -9.64
N SER A 123 4.18 12.77 -9.62
CA SER A 123 5.07 13.50 -10.54
C SER A 123 6.53 13.18 -10.27
N GLN A 124 6.94 13.10 -8.99
CA GLN A 124 8.30 12.71 -8.60
C GLN A 124 8.64 11.28 -9.03
N VAL A 125 7.70 10.33 -8.87
CA VAL A 125 7.86 8.95 -9.34
C VAL A 125 8.03 8.90 -10.86
N GLY A 126 7.25 9.66 -11.62
CA GLY A 126 7.39 9.76 -13.08
C GLY A 126 8.78 10.27 -13.51
N ASN A 127 9.29 11.28 -12.81
CA ASN A 127 10.64 11.81 -13.06
C ASN A 127 11.73 10.77 -12.76
N LEU A 128 11.62 10.06 -11.63
CA LEU A 128 12.57 9.01 -11.27
C LEU A 128 12.58 7.87 -12.28
N ASN A 129 11.41 7.42 -12.75
CA ASN A 129 11.32 6.39 -13.79
C ASN A 129 12.02 6.81 -15.09
N THR A 130 11.89 8.08 -15.47
CA THR A 130 12.58 8.64 -16.64
C THR A 130 14.10 8.65 -16.46
N GLN A 131 14.58 9.00 -15.25
CA GLN A 131 16.00 8.95 -14.93
C GLN A 131 16.55 7.52 -14.98
N VAL A 132 15.83 6.55 -14.42
CA VAL A 132 16.21 5.13 -14.48
C VAL A 132 16.28 4.64 -15.92
N ALA A 133 15.29 4.96 -16.75
CA ALA A 133 15.32 4.62 -18.18
C ALA A 133 16.55 5.20 -18.89
N THR A 134 16.89 6.46 -18.58
CA THR A 134 18.07 7.13 -19.14
C THR A 134 19.37 6.46 -18.71
N VAL A 135 19.50 6.10 -17.44
CA VAL A 135 20.67 5.38 -16.91
C VAL A 135 20.80 4.01 -17.56
N ASN A 136 19.70 3.25 -17.68
CA ASN A 136 19.70 1.94 -18.33
C ASN A 136 20.11 2.03 -19.80
N ALA A 137 19.60 3.03 -20.53
CA ALA A 137 20.01 3.27 -21.91
C ALA A 137 21.51 3.57 -22.03
N ARG A 138 22.06 4.40 -21.13
CA ARG A 138 23.50 4.68 -21.06
C ARG A 138 24.31 3.44 -20.75
N LEU A 139 23.86 2.62 -19.80
CA LEU A 139 24.53 1.37 -19.44
C LEU A 139 24.55 0.39 -20.62
N GLY A 140 23.44 0.25 -21.35
CA GLY A 140 23.39 -0.56 -22.57
C GLY A 140 24.33 -0.04 -23.67
N SER A 141 24.39 1.29 -23.83
CA SER A 141 25.34 1.92 -24.75
C SER A 141 26.79 1.67 -24.35
N LEU A 142 27.13 1.80 -23.07
CA LEU A 142 28.49 1.56 -22.57
C LEU A 142 28.88 0.08 -22.70
N GLY A 143 27.98 -0.84 -22.36
CA GLY A 143 28.20 -2.28 -22.58
C GLY A 143 28.45 -2.62 -24.05
N SER A 144 27.83 -1.89 -24.99
CA SER A 144 28.04 -2.08 -26.43
C SER A 144 29.29 -1.39 -26.97
N SER A 145 29.77 -0.33 -26.31
CA SER A 145 30.89 0.52 -26.77
C SER A 145 32.23 0.16 -26.15
N SER A 146 32.25 -0.68 -25.12
CA SER A 146 33.45 -1.06 -24.35
C SER A 146 33.72 -2.57 -24.32
N ALA A 147 33.06 -3.35 -25.18
CA ALA A 147 33.41 -4.75 -25.34
C ALA A 147 34.79 -4.83 -26.02
N LEU A 148 35.83 -5.06 -25.21
CA LEU A 148 37.16 -5.41 -25.70
C LEU A 148 37.00 -6.59 -26.67
N ALA A 149 37.64 -6.50 -27.82
CA ALA A 149 37.60 -7.54 -28.84
C ALA A 149 39.01 -7.99 -29.18
N VAL A 150 39.12 -9.23 -29.65
CA VAL A 150 40.38 -9.77 -30.13
C VAL A 150 40.41 -9.71 -31.64
N TYR A 151 41.53 -9.25 -32.18
CA TYR A 151 41.77 -9.11 -33.61
C TYR A 151 42.96 -9.95 -34.03
N ASP A 152 42.92 -10.40 -35.28
CA ASP A 152 44.04 -11.06 -35.95
C ASP A 152 45.01 -10.01 -36.54
N ALA A 153 46.14 -10.47 -37.11
CA ALA A 153 47.17 -9.59 -37.67
C ALA A 153 46.72 -8.72 -38.84
N HIS A 154 45.63 -9.10 -39.50
CA HIS A 154 45.02 -8.33 -40.59
C HIS A 154 43.94 -7.37 -40.08
N GLY A 155 43.69 -7.33 -38.76
CA GLY A 155 42.65 -6.52 -38.15
C GLY A 155 41.26 -7.14 -38.25
N ASN A 156 41.13 -8.43 -38.61
CA ASN A 156 39.85 -9.12 -38.59
C ASN A 156 39.46 -9.43 -37.15
N LYS A 157 38.21 -9.13 -36.78
CA LYS A 157 37.68 -9.48 -35.46
C LYS A 157 37.54 -10.99 -35.34
N ILE A 158 38.18 -11.57 -34.33
CA ILE A 158 38.07 -12.97 -33.95
C ILE A 158 36.85 -13.18 -33.07
N GLY A 159 36.63 -12.25 -32.13
CA GLY A 159 35.49 -12.31 -31.22
C GLY A 159 35.59 -11.33 -30.06
N ASP A 160 34.55 -11.34 -29.22
CA ASP A 160 34.49 -10.50 -28.03
C ASP A 160 35.24 -11.15 -26.87
N VAL A 161 35.92 -10.32 -26.07
CA VAL A 161 36.53 -10.74 -24.81
C VAL A 161 35.41 -11.06 -23.82
N VAL A 162 35.36 -12.31 -23.37
CA VAL A 162 34.33 -12.83 -22.46
C VAL A 162 34.79 -12.91 -21.01
N GLY A 163 36.08 -12.67 -20.74
CA GLY A 163 36.63 -12.66 -19.39
C GLY A 163 38.15 -12.49 -19.39
N VAL A 164 38.72 -12.34 -18.19
CA VAL A 164 40.17 -12.29 -17.97
C VAL A 164 40.48 -13.17 -16.76
N GLN A 165 41.44 -14.09 -16.89
CA GLN A 165 41.91 -14.95 -15.79
C GLN A 165 43.43 -14.90 -15.77
N ASP A 166 44.03 -14.68 -14.59
CA ASP A 166 45.49 -14.59 -14.42
C ASP A 166 46.12 -13.59 -15.42
N GLU A 167 45.47 -12.44 -15.60
CA GLU A 167 45.87 -11.38 -16.57
C GLU A 167 45.79 -11.79 -18.05
N ILE A 168 45.29 -12.99 -18.35
CA ILE A 168 45.12 -13.51 -19.71
C ILE A 168 43.65 -13.33 -20.15
N PRO A 169 43.37 -12.60 -21.24
CA PRO A 169 42.02 -12.44 -21.76
C PRO A 169 41.52 -13.73 -22.42
N TRP A 170 40.21 -13.93 -22.35
CA TRP A 170 39.48 -15.01 -23.01
C TRP A 170 38.60 -14.45 -24.11
N VAL A 171 38.68 -15.00 -25.31
CA VAL A 171 37.86 -14.60 -26.47
C VAL A 171 36.82 -15.66 -26.79
N SER A 172 35.60 -15.21 -27.10
CA SER A 172 34.58 -16.07 -27.71
C SER A 172 34.86 -16.27 -29.20
N VAL A 173 35.01 -17.51 -29.66
CA VAL A 173 35.24 -17.86 -31.07
C VAL A 173 34.11 -18.75 -31.55
N THR A 174 33.55 -18.45 -32.71
CA THR A 174 32.56 -19.33 -33.35
C THR A 174 33.27 -20.31 -34.27
N ALA A 175 33.16 -21.60 -33.97
CA ALA A 175 33.80 -22.70 -34.69
C ALA A 175 32.75 -23.78 -34.97
N GLY A 176 32.57 -24.18 -36.23
CA GLY A 176 31.65 -25.28 -36.59
C GLY A 176 30.19 -25.11 -36.11
N GLY A 177 29.71 -23.88 -35.92
CA GLY A 177 28.38 -23.59 -35.37
C GLY A 177 28.31 -23.57 -33.84
N HIS A 178 29.43 -23.80 -33.15
CA HIS A 178 29.57 -23.74 -31.70
C HIS A 178 30.35 -22.50 -31.27
N VAL A 179 30.05 -21.97 -30.09
CA VAL A 179 30.81 -20.88 -29.48
C VAL A 179 31.72 -21.46 -28.40
N VAL A 180 33.03 -21.24 -28.53
CA VAL A 180 34.06 -21.69 -27.57
C VAL A 180 34.81 -20.48 -27.01
N ALA A 181 35.39 -20.62 -25.82
CA ALA A 181 36.16 -19.54 -25.18
C ALA A 181 37.66 -19.87 -25.17
N LEU A 182 38.52 -19.12 -25.85
CA LEU A 182 39.96 -19.42 -25.91
C LEU A 182 40.76 -18.37 -25.14
N ARG A 183 41.80 -18.80 -24.43
CA ARG A 183 42.80 -17.88 -23.85
C ARG A 183 43.59 -17.22 -24.97
N VAL A 184 43.82 -15.92 -24.84
CA VAL A 184 44.41 -15.09 -25.88
C VAL A 184 45.85 -14.76 -25.50
N PHE A 185 46.78 -15.22 -26.32
CA PHE A 185 48.17 -14.80 -26.29
C PHE A 185 48.51 -14.19 -27.65
N ALA A 186 49.55 -13.35 -27.71
CA ALA A 186 49.95 -12.71 -28.96
C ALA A 186 50.17 -13.72 -30.10
N GLU A 187 50.73 -14.90 -29.82
CA GLU A 187 51.07 -15.88 -30.86
C GLU A 187 50.18 -17.13 -30.88
N GLN A 188 49.14 -17.18 -30.04
CA GLN A 188 48.30 -18.38 -29.92
C GLN A 188 46.97 -18.12 -29.22
N LEU A 189 45.95 -18.86 -29.66
CA LEU A 189 44.71 -19.04 -28.90
C LEU A 189 44.73 -20.44 -28.27
N VAL A 190 44.52 -20.52 -26.97
CA VAL A 190 44.77 -21.73 -26.19
C VAL A 190 43.51 -22.19 -25.45
N GLY A 191 43.13 -23.45 -25.65
CA GLY A 191 42.05 -24.11 -24.90
C GLY A 191 42.57 -25.05 -23.81
N GLY A 192 41.80 -26.10 -23.50
CA GLY A 192 42.27 -27.25 -22.73
C GLY A 192 43.25 -28.14 -23.52
N PHE A 193 43.70 -29.24 -22.90
CA PHE A 193 44.53 -30.26 -23.56
C PHE A 193 43.68 -31.24 -24.37
N VAL A 194 44.25 -31.75 -25.48
CA VAL A 194 43.66 -32.85 -26.25
C VAL A 194 44.42 -34.14 -25.96
N TRP A 195 43.71 -35.18 -25.60
CA TRP A 195 44.26 -36.50 -25.30
C TRP A 195 43.93 -37.48 -26.40
N PHE A 196 44.78 -38.48 -26.61
CA PHE A 196 44.63 -39.43 -27.70
C PHE A 196 44.75 -40.88 -27.22
N SER A 197 43.94 -41.76 -27.81
CA SER A 197 43.98 -43.19 -27.50
C SER A 197 45.26 -43.87 -27.99
N GLY A 198 45.92 -43.34 -29.03
CA GLY A 198 47.16 -43.86 -29.60
C GLY A 198 48.40 -43.08 -29.17
N ALA A 199 49.57 -43.62 -29.51
CA ALA A 199 50.85 -42.91 -29.39
C ALA A 199 50.94 -41.77 -30.43
N SER A 200 51.81 -40.80 -30.19
CA SER A 200 52.09 -39.71 -31.14
C SER A 200 50.83 -38.94 -31.59
N CYS A 201 49.86 -38.77 -30.70
CA CYS A 201 48.63 -38.00 -30.91
C CYS A 201 47.78 -38.54 -32.07
N ALA A 202 47.79 -39.86 -32.23
CA ALA A 202 46.97 -40.59 -33.20
C ALA A 202 45.77 -41.28 -32.53
N GLY A 203 44.77 -41.62 -33.34
CA GLY A 203 43.55 -42.32 -32.88
C GLY A 203 42.46 -41.37 -32.43
N THR A 204 41.60 -41.83 -31.52
CA THR A 204 40.46 -41.05 -31.04
C THR A 204 40.94 -39.91 -30.15
N ALA A 205 40.49 -38.69 -30.45
CA ALA A 205 40.75 -37.51 -29.64
C ALA A 205 39.73 -37.40 -28.50
N TYR A 206 40.20 -36.91 -27.35
CA TYR A 206 39.40 -36.69 -26.16
C TYR A 206 39.75 -35.33 -25.55
N VAL A 207 38.76 -34.68 -24.95
CA VAL A 207 38.93 -33.41 -24.25
C VAL A 207 38.51 -33.55 -22.80
N SER A 208 39.11 -32.72 -21.93
CA SER A 208 38.72 -32.64 -20.53
C SER A 208 37.38 -31.95 -20.38
N ASP A 209 36.59 -32.37 -19.38
CA ASP A 209 35.38 -31.66 -18.97
C ASP A 209 35.75 -30.33 -18.31
N THR A 210 36.04 -29.33 -19.13
CA THR A 210 36.25 -27.95 -18.72
C THR A 210 35.01 -27.16 -19.08
N ALA A 211 33.97 -27.29 -18.26
CA ALA A 211 32.81 -26.42 -18.31
C ALA A 211 33.22 -25.00 -17.89
N MET A 212 33.43 -24.11 -18.86
CA MET A 212 33.65 -22.68 -18.55
C MET A 212 32.35 -21.91 -18.31
N PHE A 213 31.21 -22.47 -18.72
CA PHE A 213 29.91 -21.84 -18.54
C PHE A 213 28.99 -22.80 -17.80
N ASN A 214 28.52 -22.39 -16.63
CA ASN A 214 27.66 -23.17 -15.74
C ASN A 214 26.21 -23.21 -16.27
N THR A 215 26.04 -23.48 -17.57
CA THR A 215 24.77 -23.56 -18.29
C THR A 215 24.58 -24.97 -18.85
N ALA A 216 23.34 -25.38 -19.08
CA ALA A 216 22.98 -26.73 -19.51
C ALA A 216 23.56 -27.15 -20.88
N ASP A 217 24.24 -26.23 -21.58
CA ASP A 217 24.85 -26.40 -22.91
C ASP A 217 26.39 -26.19 -22.87
N ALA A 218 27.03 -26.57 -21.76
CA ALA A 218 28.49 -26.42 -21.62
C ALA A 218 29.25 -27.35 -22.57
N PHE A 219 30.04 -26.79 -23.49
CA PHE A 219 30.90 -27.55 -24.39
C PHE A 219 32.30 -27.71 -23.76
N SER A 220 32.80 -28.94 -23.71
CA SER A 220 34.23 -29.17 -23.51
C SER A 220 34.97 -28.88 -24.80
N PHE A 221 36.05 -28.11 -24.72
CA PHE A 221 36.87 -27.79 -25.89
C PHE A 221 38.35 -27.74 -25.56
N ALA A 222 39.16 -27.96 -26.60
CA ALA A 222 40.61 -27.85 -26.52
C ALA A 222 41.14 -27.28 -27.84
N ALA A 223 42.20 -26.47 -27.74
CA ALA A 223 42.88 -25.92 -28.90
C ALA A 223 44.38 -26.14 -28.73
N VAL A 224 44.98 -26.71 -29.77
CA VAL A 224 46.39 -27.12 -29.81
C VAL A 224 47.09 -26.27 -30.87
N ARG A 225 48.15 -25.54 -30.50
CA ARG A 225 49.02 -24.88 -31.49
C ARG A 225 49.67 -25.95 -32.35
N GLU A 226 49.85 -25.68 -33.64
CA GLU A 226 50.68 -26.40 -34.63
C GLU A 226 50.94 -27.93 -34.56
N PRO A 227 50.81 -28.66 -35.69
CA PRO A 227 50.35 -28.18 -36.98
C PRO A 227 48.81 -28.09 -36.96
N GLY A 228 48.27 -26.86 -37.03
CA GLY A 228 46.87 -26.62 -37.39
C GLY A 228 46.00 -25.83 -36.43
N GLY A 229 46.39 -25.50 -35.19
CA GLY A 229 45.51 -24.68 -34.34
C GLY A 229 44.10 -25.29 -34.21
N VAL A 230 43.99 -26.61 -34.10
CA VAL A 230 42.72 -27.31 -34.30
C VAL A 230 41.88 -27.21 -33.04
N ILE A 231 40.63 -26.77 -33.18
CA ILE A 231 39.64 -26.78 -32.10
C ILE A 231 38.95 -28.14 -32.10
N TYR A 232 39.04 -28.83 -30.98
CA TYR A 232 38.27 -30.03 -30.68
C TYR A 232 37.12 -29.67 -29.74
N THR A 233 35.92 -30.19 -30.00
CA THR A 233 34.76 -30.03 -29.13
C THR A 233 34.08 -31.36 -28.83
N ALA A 234 33.46 -31.47 -27.67
CA ALA A 234 32.56 -32.56 -27.33
C ALA A 234 31.10 -32.08 -27.21
N ASP A 235 30.15 -32.95 -27.51
CA ASP A 235 28.72 -32.67 -27.31
C ASP A 235 28.43 -32.54 -25.79
N PRO A 236 27.76 -31.47 -25.31
CA PRO A 236 27.43 -31.25 -23.91
C PRO A 236 26.69 -32.40 -23.24
N LYS A 237 25.97 -33.21 -24.02
CA LYS A 237 25.21 -34.38 -23.52
C LYS A 237 26.06 -35.64 -23.39
N THR A 238 27.32 -35.60 -23.81
CA THR A 238 28.23 -36.74 -23.72
C THR A 238 28.66 -36.94 -22.28
N THR A 239 28.46 -38.15 -21.76
CA THR A 239 28.89 -38.49 -20.41
C THR A 239 30.41 -38.66 -20.35
N VAL A 240 31.01 -38.17 -19.26
CA VAL A 240 32.45 -38.37 -18.98
C VAL A 240 32.74 -39.86 -18.81
N GLN A 241 33.81 -40.33 -19.45
CA GLN A 241 34.23 -41.73 -19.46
C GLN A 241 35.66 -41.85 -18.93
N ARG A 242 35.95 -42.96 -18.23
CA ARG A 242 37.34 -43.33 -17.92
C ARG A 242 37.93 -44.08 -19.10
N VAL A 243 38.84 -43.43 -19.82
CA VAL A 243 39.46 -43.97 -21.04
C VAL A 243 40.98 -44.09 -20.87
N PRO A 244 41.60 -45.18 -21.35
CA PRO A 244 43.05 -45.26 -21.45
C PRO A 244 43.53 -44.39 -22.60
N VAL A 245 44.47 -43.49 -22.32
CA VAL A 245 45.12 -42.61 -23.29
C VAL A 245 46.63 -42.89 -23.33
N LEU A 246 47.22 -42.77 -24.51
CA LEU A 246 48.63 -43.06 -24.75
C LEU A 246 49.44 -41.82 -25.11
N SER A 247 48.77 -40.71 -25.44
CA SER A 247 49.45 -39.44 -25.65
C SER A 247 48.55 -38.24 -25.36
N VAL A 248 49.18 -37.08 -25.18
CA VAL A 248 48.52 -35.78 -25.00
C VAL A 248 49.21 -34.75 -25.88
N ALA A 249 48.42 -33.97 -26.61
CA ALA A 249 48.91 -32.81 -27.33
C ALA A 249 49.01 -31.63 -26.36
N GLN A 250 50.22 -31.08 -26.27
CA GLN A 250 50.51 -29.91 -25.45
C GLN A 250 50.06 -28.63 -26.16
N HIS A 251 49.98 -27.53 -25.40
CA HIS A 251 49.56 -26.24 -25.93
C HIS A 251 50.48 -25.71 -27.03
N ASP A 252 51.75 -26.12 -27.05
CA ASP A 252 52.75 -25.73 -28.04
C ASP A 252 52.74 -26.59 -29.32
N GLY A 253 51.88 -27.61 -29.37
CA GLY A 253 51.78 -28.54 -30.50
C GLY A 253 52.64 -29.78 -30.41
N THR A 254 53.51 -29.85 -29.43
CA THR A 254 54.26 -31.06 -29.18
C THR A 254 53.34 -32.15 -28.66
N CYS A 255 53.62 -33.38 -29.10
CA CYS A 255 52.90 -34.54 -28.61
C CYS A 255 53.72 -35.29 -27.57
N PHE A 256 53.21 -35.38 -26.35
CA PHE A 256 53.81 -36.20 -25.30
C PHE A 256 53.21 -37.60 -25.33
N THR A 257 54.05 -38.63 -25.48
CA THR A 257 53.62 -40.04 -25.47
C THR A 257 54.02 -40.69 -24.16
N PHE A 258 53.06 -41.34 -23.50
CA PHE A 258 53.31 -42.08 -22.26
C PHE A 258 53.98 -43.43 -22.56
N SER A 259 54.85 -43.90 -21.66
CA SER A 259 55.48 -45.22 -21.77
C SER A 259 54.50 -46.38 -21.56
N SER A 260 53.35 -46.11 -20.94
CA SER A 260 52.21 -47.02 -20.79
C SER A 260 50.89 -46.24 -20.78
N PRO A 261 49.74 -46.86 -21.11
CA PRO A 261 48.45 -46.18 -21.09
C PRO A 261 48.11 -45.61 -19.71
N VAL A 262 47.71 -44.34 -19.68
CA VAL A 262 47.23 -43.67 -18.47
C VAL A 262 45.70 -43.57 -18.55
N THR A 263 44.99 -43.89 -17.48
CA THR A 263 43.53 -43.75 -17.44
C THR A 263 43.14 -42.33 -17.04
N GLN A 264 42.31 -41.67 -17.85
CA GLN A 264 41.80 -40.32 -17.59
C GLN A 264 40.28 -40.26 -17.71
N SER A 265 39.66 -39.32 -16.98
CA SER A 265 38.22 -39.01 -17.10
C SER A 265 37.99 -37.95 -18.16
N LEU A 266 37.55 -38.35 -19.35
CA LEU A 266 37.47 -37.49 -20.53
C LEU A 266 36.19 -37.74 -21.33
N VAL A 267 35.89 -36.87 -22.29
CA VAL A 267 34.83 -37.04 -23.28
C VAL A 267 35.41 -37.11 -24.69
N PRO A 268 34.85 -37.94 -25.60
CA PRO A 268 35.26 -37.95 -27.01
C PRO A 268 35.15 -36.55 -27.63
N GLY A 269 36.23 -36.10 -28.27
CA GLY A 269 36.31 -34.81 -28.95
C GLY A 269 36.34 -34.97 -30.46
N THR A 270 35.69 -34.06 -31.18
CA THR A 270 35.71 -33.98 -32.64
C THR A 270 36.38 -32.68 -33.08
N ALA A 271 37.26 -32.75 -34.07
CA ALA A 271 37.86 -31.57 -34.68
C ALA A 271 36.81 -30.80 -35.51
N ILE A 272 36.62 -29.51 -35.23
CA ILE A 272 35.56 -28.68 -35.84
C ILE A 272 36.08 -27.47 -36.62
N MET A 273 37.32 -27.06 -36.39
CA MET A 273 37.92 -25.88 -37.04
C MET A 273 39.45 -25.91 -36.92
N THR A 274 40.13 -25.36 -37.92
CA THR A 274 41.59 -25.17 -37.94
C THR A 274 41.85 -23.66 -37.88
N LEU A 275 42.32 -23.15 -36.73
CA LEU A 275 42.45 -21.71 -36.47
C LEU A 275 43.38 -21.01 -37.47
N ASP A 276 44.51 -21.65 -37.83
CA ASP A 276 45.49 -21.07 -38.76
C ASP A 276 44.95 -20.95 -40.20
N LEU A 277 43.84 -21.61 -40.54
CA LEU A 277 43.16 -21.42 -41.83
C LEU A 277 42.17 -20.25 -41.82
N GLN A 278 41.91 -19.68 -40.64
CA GLN A 278 40.81 -18.74 -40.43
C GLN A 278 41.29 -17.40 -39.89
N PHE A 279 42.35 -17.40 -39.07
CA PHE A 279 42.90 -16.21 -38.44
C PHE A 279 44.42 -16.15 -38.58
N SER A 280 44.96 -14.94 -38.60
CA SER A 280 46.40 -14.68 -38.73
C SER A 280 47.01 -14.15 -37.43
N ARG A 281 48.19 -14.65 -37.07
CA ARG A 281 48.96 -14.18 -35.91
C ARG A 281 49.84 -12.98 -36.27
N PRO A 282 50.14 -12.05 -35.34
CA PRO A 282 49.76 -12.08 -33.93
C PRO A 282 48.33 -11.61 -33.64
N TYR A 283 47.82 -11.96 -32.46
CA TYR A 283 46.54 -11.54 -31.92
C TYR A 283 46.70 -10.33 -31.00
N SER A 284 45.75 -9.39 -31.08
CA SER A 284 45.73 -8.20 -30.23
C SER A 284 44.37 -7.98 -29.60
N VAL A 285 44.34 -7.30 -28.45
CA VAL A 285 43.12 -6.94 -27.71
C VAL A 285 42.95 -5.43 -27.76
N HIS A 286 41.82 -4.97 -28.29
CA HIS A 286 41.49 -3.55 -28.44
C HIS A 286 40.03 -3.26 -28.10
#